data_AF-A0AAU8UYP3-F1
#
_entry.id   AF-A0AAU8UYP3-F1
#
_cell.length_a   1.000
_cell.length_b   1.000
_cell.length_c   1.000
_cell.angle_alpha   90.00
_cell.angle_beta   90.00
_cell.angle_gamma   90.00
#
_symmetry.space_group_name_H-M   'P 1'
#
loop_
_entity.id
_entity.type
_entity.pdbx_description
1 polymer ?
#
loop_
_entity_poly.entity_id
_entity_poly.type
_entity_poly.pdbx_seq_one_letter_code
_entity_poly.pdbx_strand_id
1 'polypeptide(L)' 'MEKNNNLDSFQLCGVIVTFYASDGSPYDQKWFTSDQPTLADCQSFQAGVIQDLQKQGYRVEVGKQAEVSDSVN' A
#
# COMPACT_ATOMS: atom_id res chain seq x y z
N MET A 1 26.63 28.91 7.17
CA MET A 1 26.06 27.61 7.57
C MET A 1 25.02 27.25 6.52
N GLU A 2 25.45 26.56 5.46
CA GLU A 2 24.50 25.94 4.53
C GLU A 2 23.82 24.80 5.30
N LYS A 3 22.52 24.94 5.57
CA LYS A 3 21.69 23.82 5.98
C LYS A 3 21.59 22.92 4.76
N ASN A 4 22.29 21.80 4.80
CA ASN A 4 22.10 20.70 3.85
C ASN A 4 20.62 20.31 3.92
N ASN A 5 19.84 20.78 2.94
CA ASN A 5 18.48 20.34 2.70
C ASN A 5 18.59 18.89 2.21
N ASN A 6 18.72 17.94 3.14
CA ASN A 6 18.26 16.58 2.90
C ASN A 6 16.74 16.74 2.73
N LEU A 7 16.32 16.97 1.49
CA LEU A 7 14.94 16.78 1.07
C LEU A 7 14.71 15.28 1.30
N ASP A 8 14.24 14.94 2.50
CA ASP A 8 13.81 13.60 2.86
C ASP A 8 12.94 13.11 1.69
N SER A 9 13.44 12.11 0.98
CA SER A 9 12.86 11.66 -0.26
C SER A 9 11.45 11.17 0.04
N PHE A 10 10.44 11.93 -0.40
CA PHE A 10 9.05 11.48 -0.35
C PHE A 10 8.97 10.13 -1.05
N GLN A 11 8.72 9.07 -0.29
CA GLN A 11 8.54 7.73 -0.85
C GLN A 11 7.06 7.60 -1.20
N LEU A 12 6.77 7.33 -2.48
CA LEU A 12 5.42 7.02 -2.92
C LEU A 12 5.01 5.68 -2.29
N CYS A 13 4.10 5.74 -1.33
CA CYS A 13 3.55 4.58 -0.67
C CYS A 13 2.27 4.16 -1.36
N GLY A 14 2.14 2.86 -1.64
CA GLY A 14 1.01 2.32 -2.38
C GLY A 14 0.49 1.02 -1.78
N VAL A 15 -0.82 0.82 -1.88
CA VAL A 15 -1.48 -0.49 -1.75
C VAL A 15 -2.40 -0.66 -2.95
N ILE A 16 -2.28 -1.81 -3.62
CA ILE A 16 -3.25 -2.24 -4.63
C ILE A 16 -4.26 -3.14 -3.92
N VAL A 17 -5.53 -2.79 -4.03
CA VAL A 17 -6.63 -3.56 -3.45
C VAL A 17 -7.48 -4.11 -4.58
N THR A 18 -7.60 -5.44 -4.63
CA THR A 18 -8.51 -6.13 -5.54
C THR A 18 -9.80 -6.44 -4.80
N PHE A 19 -10.94 -6.04 -5.37
CA PHE A 19 -12.26 -6.32 -4.83
C PHE A 19 -12.86 -7.55 -5.51
N TYR A 20 -13.44 -8.43 -4.70
CA TYR A 20 -14.02 -9.69 -5.13
C TYR A 20 -15.52 -9.69 -4.91
N ALA A 21 -16.26 -10.26 -5.87
CA ALA A 21 -17.69 -10.48 -5.76
C ALA A 21 -17.96 -11.70 -4.84
N SER A 22 -19.23 -11.94 -4.52
CA SER A 22 -19.62 -13.05 -3.64
C SER A 22 -19.26 -14.44 -4.18
N ASP A 23 -19.08 -14.58 -5.49
CA ASP A 23 -18.64 -15.81 -6.16
C ASP A 23 -17.11 -15.95 -6.19
N GLY A 24 -16.36 -15.00 -5.62
CA GLY A 24 -14.91 -14.98 -5.60
C GLY A 24 -14.26 -14.45 -6.88
N SER A 25 -15.04 -13.97 -7.86
CA SER A 25 -14.48 -13.32 -9.05
C SER A 25 -14.00 -11.89 -8.74
N PRO A 26 -12.83 -11.46 -9.24
CA PRO A 26 -12.41 -10.07 -9.10
C PRO A 26 -13.29 -9.19 -9.99
N TYR A 27 -13.83 -8.10 -9.45
CA TYR A 27 -14.67 -7.16 -10.22
C TYR A 27 -14.09 -5.75 -10.28
N ASP A 28 -13.17 -5.39 -9.38
CA ASP A 28 -12.53 -4.07 -9.38
C ASP A 28 -11.13 -4.14 -8.77
N GLN A 29 -10.29 -3.16 -9.11
CA GLN A 29 -8.98 -2.97 -8.52
C GLN A 29 -8.70 -1.48 -8.33
N LYS A 30 -8.30 -1.11 -7.12
CA LYS A 30 -8.03 0.28 -6.76
C LYS A 30 -6.64 0.46 -6.17
N TRP A 31 -5.99 1.54 -6.58
CA TRP A 31 -4.74 2.01 -6.02
C TRP A 31 -5.02 3.02 -4.91
N PHE A 32 -4.47 2.77 -3.74
CA PHE A 32 -4.42 3.72 -2.63
C PHE A 32 -2.98 4.17 -2.51
N THR A 33 -2.72 5.45 -2.80
CA THR A 33 -1.37 6.00 -2.75
C THR A 33 -1.28 7.21 -1.82
N SER A 34 -0.11 7.42 -1.24
CA SER A 34 0.21 8.60 -0.45
C SER A 34 1.70 8.86 -0.47
N ASP A 35 2.08 10.12 -0.53
CA ASP A 35 3.46 10.53 -0.26
C ASP A 35 3.71 10.43 1.24
N GLN A 36 4.71 9.65 1.66
CA GLN A 36 5.05 9.47 3.06
C GLN A 36 6.54 9.78 3.29
N PRO A 37 6.90 10.41 4.41
CA PRO A 37 8.28 10.85 4.64
C PRO A 37 9.18 9.71 5.12
N THR A 38 8.62 8.62 5.67
CA THR A 38 9.38 7.48 6.16
C THR A 38 8.71 6.14 5.81
N LEU A 39 9.48 5.05 5.87
CA LEU A 39 8.96 3.69 5.73
C LEU A 39 7.94 3.34 6.82
N ALA A 40 8.11 3.85 8.04
CA ALA A 40 7.16 3.61 9.13
C ALA A 40 5.81 4.27 8.83
N ASP A 41 5.83 5.50 8.32
CA ASP A 41 4.61 6.21 7.91
C ASP A 41 3.94 5.52 6.72
N CYS A 42 4.73 4.96 5.80
CA CYS A 42 4.27 4.09 4.73
C CYS A 42 3.46 2.90 5.27
N GLN A 43 4.03 2.16 6.21
CA GLN A 43 3.39 1.00 6.82
C GLN A 43 2.13 1.40 7.60
N SER A 44 2.16 2.54 8.29
CA SER A 44 0.97 3.10 8.96
C SER A 44 -0.13 3.47 7.96
N PHE A 45 0.20 4.07 6.82
CA PHE A 45 -0.75 4.34 5.74
C PHE A 45 -1.37 3.04 5.19
N GLN A 46 -0.54 2.03 4.89
CA GLN A 46 -1.01 0.74 4.39
C GLN A 46 -1.95 0.05 5.40
N ALA A 47 -1.61 0.07 6.69
CA ALA A 47 -2.46 -0.44 7.77
C ALA A 47 -3.77 0.37 7.90
N GLY A 48 -3.71 1.68 7.70
CA GLY A 48 -4.89 2.56 7.68
C GLY A 48 -5.87 2.20 6.57
N VAL A 49 -5.38 1.92 5.36
CA VAL A 49 -6.23 1.44 4.24
C VAL A 49 -6.93 0.13 4.60
N ILE A 50 -6.21 -0.82 5.22
CA ILE A 50 -6.80 -2.09 5.68
C ILE A 50 -7.91 -1.85 6.71
N GLN A 51 -7.63 -1.03 7.72
CA GLN A 51 -8.61 -0.73 8.78
C GLN A 51 -9.85 -0.01 8.23
N ASP A 52 -9.67 0.90 7.29
CA ASP A 52 -10.79 1.62 6.67
C ASP A 52 -11.71 0.67 5.89
N LEU A 53 -11.12 -0.22 5.07
CA LEU A 53 -11.88 -1.25 4.34
C LEU A 53 -12.60 -2.22 5.29
N GLN A 54 -11.95 -2.61 6.38
CA GLN A 54 -12.59 -3.45 7.41
C GLN A 54 -13.78 -2.73 8.07
N LYS A 55 -13.68 -1.43 8.35
CA LYS A 55 -14.80 -0.61 8.89
C LYS A 55 -15.95 -0.47 7.90
N GLN A 56 -15.67 -0.50 6.59
CA GLN A 56 -16.69 -0.53 5.55
C GLN A 56 -17.37 -1.91 5.42
N GLY A 57 -16.91 -2.92 6.16
CA GLY A 57 -17.52 -4.26 6.21
C GLY A 57 -16.85 -5.29 5.30
N TYR A 58 -15.73 -4.94 4.65
CA TYR A 58 -14.98 -5.90 3.84
C TYR A 58 -14.18 -6.86 4.73
N ARG A 59 -14.18 -8.15 4.35
CA ARG A 59 -13.13 -9.08 4.78
C ARG A 59 -11.87 -8.76 3.97
N VAL A 60 -10.83 -8.29 4.64
CA VAL A 60 -9.55 -7.95 4.01
C VAL A 60 -8.53 -9.04 4.31
N GLU A 61 -7.86 -9.52 3.26
CA GLU A 61 -6.76 -10.46 3.35
C GLU A 61 -5.50 -9.80 2.79
N VAL A 62 -4.46 -9.72 3.62
CA VAL A 62 -3.15 -9.25 3.15
C VAL A 62 -2.49 -10.44 2.47
N GLY A 63 -2.49 -10.44 1.13
CA GLY A 63 -1.71 -11.42 0.38
C GLY A 63 -0.26 -11.38 0.83
N LYS A 64 0.41 -12.54 0.92
CA LYS A 64 1.87 -12.54 0.98
C LYS A 64 2.32 -11.81 -0.28
N GLN A 65 2.96 -10.66 -0.10
CA GLN A 65 3.57 -9.89 -1.17
C GLN A 65 4.29 -10.91 -2.05
N ALA A 66 3.90 -11.02 -3.33
CA ALA A 66 4.64 -11.88 -4.25
C ALA A 66 6.08 -11.39 -4.14
N GLU A 67 6.98 -12.26 -3.67
CA GLU A 67 8.40 -11.95 -3.67
C GLU A 67 8.70 -11.51 -5.10
N VAL A 68 9.05 -10.23 -5.27
CA VAL A 68 9.60 -9.78 -6.54
C VAL A 68 10.86 -10.59 -6.67
N SER A 69 10.78 -11.68 -7.42
CA SER A 69 11.94 -12.45 -7.80
C SER A 69 12.70 -11.51 -8.71
N ASP A 70 13.65 -10.77 -8.14
CA ASP A 70 14.71 -10.07 -8.86
C ASP A 70 15.58 -11.14 -9.54
N SER A 71 15.01 -11.78 -10.54
CA SER A 71 15.73 -12.60 -11.51
C SER A 71 15.76 -11.82 -12.81
N VAL A 72 16.43 -10.66 -12.77
CA VAL A 72 17.01 -10.06 -13.97
C VAL A 72 18.32 -10.80 -14.19
N ASN A 73 18.29 -11.77 -15.11
CA ASN A 73 19.46 -12.46 -15.61
C ASN A 73 20.28 -11.55 -16.54
#